data_AF-A0A7Y5PX97-F1
#
_entry.id   AF-A0A7Y5PX97-F1
#
_cell.length_a   1.000
_cell.length_b   1.000
_cell.length_c   1.000
_cell.angle_alpha   90.00
_cell.angle_beta   90.00
_cell.angle_gamma   90.00
#
_symmetry.space_group_name_H-M   'P 1'
#
loop_
_entity.id
_entity.type
_entity.pdbx_description
1 polymer ?
#
loop_
_entity_poly.entity_id
_entity_poly.type
_entity_poly.pdbx_seq_one_letter_code
_entity_poly.pdbx_strand_id
1 'polypeptide(L)'
;MKLFLAIAALALAVTATATATVRLGSSGSILFGDPARTGEQKTTVKVSYIDSNGKKQEKTITATTPLTPDDTPETKLAKVKEKLDEELNKDSNKVNGQPLASTVGGGNGMIVTPAPDPQQGGFTSAKIEKISTDDTKTGEKDVITSPSMPALAQVECLGDITGSDGSGASVFEIETNLGTVTVNLTAGMRRPVLLRALASGLEAQGATCWVDTDRMVLFVYVSGGEGQVSAIGVGSTDEGLTARVGVLSGSGI
;
A
#
# COMPACT_ATOMS: atom_id res chain seq x y z
N MET A 1 35.78 -18.72 -52.61
CA MET A 1 36.22 -18.29 -51.27
C MET A 1 35.69 -16.89 -51.02
N LYS A 2 35.00 -16.68 -49.90
CA LYS A 2 35.01 -15.50 -48.99
C LYS A 2 34.94 -14.10 -49.65
N LEU A 3 34.13 -13.13 -49.25
CA LEU A 3 33.35 -12.90 -48.04
C LEU A 3 32.42 -11.71 -48.35
N PHE A 4 31.18 -11.78 -47.86
CA PHE A 4 30.22 -10.67 -47.86
C PHE A 4 30.62 -9.62 -46.82
N LEU A 5 30.42 -8.34 -47.12
CA LEU A 5 30.21 -7.32 -46.10
C LEU A 5 29.20 -6.28 -46.62
N ALA A 6 27.92 -6.63 -46.55
CA ALA A 6 26.84 -5.66 -46.61
C ALA A 6 26.65 -5.13 -45.18
N ILE A 7 27.09 -3.90 -44.94
CA ILE A 7 26.77 -3.18 -43.71
C ILE A 7 25.30 -2.79 -43.84
N ALA A 8 24.42 -3.67 -43.32
CA ALA A 8 23.05 -3.31 -43.03
C ALA A 8 23.11 -2.31 -41.87
N ALA A 9 22.88 -1.03 -42.18
CA ALA A 9 22.53 -0.04 -41.18
C ALA A 9 21.24 -0.51 -40.51
N LEU A 10 21.39 -1.22 -39.39
CA LEU A 10 20.31 -1.46 -38.45
C LEU A 10 19.96 -0.09 -37.88
N ALA A 11 19.10 0.64 -38.59
CA ALA A 11 18.34 1.73 -38.03
C ALA A 11 17.56 1.08 -36.89
N LEU A 12 18.11 1.24 -35.68
CA LEU A 12 17.41 0.96 -34.45
C LEU A 12 16.20 1.88 -34.49
N ALA A 13 15.08 1.36 -34.99
CA ALA A 13 13.78 1.93 -34.76
C ALA A 13 13.62 1.86 -33.25
N VAL A 14 14.07 2.90 -32.57
CA VAL A 14 13.61 3.26 -31.25
C VAL A 14 12.14 3.58 -31.46
N THR A 15 11.31 2.53 -31.54
CA THR A 15 9.95 2.66 -31.08
C THR A 15 10.11 3.15 -29.66
N ALA A 16 9.92 4.45 -29.48
CA ALA A 16 9.43 4.97 -28.23
C ALA A 16 8.12 4.24 -27.99
N THR A 17 8.21 3.03 -27.43
CA THR A 17 7.13 2.47 -26.64
C THR A 17 6.95 3.54 -25.60
N ALA A 18 5.95 4.40 -25.79
CA ALA A 18 5.46 5.26 -24.75
C ALA A 18 5.31 4.32 -23.57
N THR A 19 6.22 4.44 -22.61
CA THR A 19 6.06 3.82 -21.31
C THR A 19 4.79 4.47 -20.85
N ALA A 20 3.67 3.76 -20.98
CA ALA A 20 2.39 4.25 -20.53
C ALA A 20 2.65 4.57 -19.07
N THR A 21 2.79 5.86 -18.76
CA THR A 21 2.90 6.34 -17.39
C THR A 21 1.67 5.79 -16.71
N VAL A 22 1.86 4.72 -15.93
CA VAL A 22 0.79 4.09 -15.17
C VAL A 22 0.34 5.18 -14.23
N ARG A 23 -0.78 5.83 -14.56
CA ARG A 23 -1.38 6.82 -13.68
C ARG A 23 -2.00 6.05 -12.53
N LEU A 24 -1.20 5.84 -11.50
CA LEU A 24 -1.63 5.26 -10.26
C LEU A 24 -2.67 6.21 -9.66
N GLY A 25 -3.89 5.72 -9.52
CA GLY A 25 -4.99 6.51 -8.97
C GLY A 25 -4.81 6.77 -7.47
N SER A 26 -5.71 7.59 -6.91
CA SER A 26 -5.71 7.91 -5.47
C SER A 26 -5.87 6.66 -4.60
N SER A 27 -5.03 6.56 -3.57
CA SER A 27 -5.03 5.47 -2.57
C SER A 27 -5.48 6.00 -1.22
N GLY A 28 -6.14 5.17 -0.42
CA GLY A 28 -6.52 5.52 0.96
C GLY A 28 -6.04 4.46 1.95
N SER A 29 -6.08 4.79 3.25
CA SER A 29 -5.62 3.89 4.31
C SER A 29 -6.60 3.81 5.47
N ILE A 30 -6.54 2.70 6.20
CA ILE A 30 -7.23 2.47 7.45
C ILE A 30 -6.16 2.09 8.48
N LEU A 31 -6.09 2.84 9.58
CA LEU A 31 -5.33 2.48 10.77
C LEU A 31 -6.30 1.91 11.80
N PHE A 32 -6.11 0.66 12.18
CA PHE A 32 -6.95 -0.01 13.17
C PHE A 32 -6.51 0.36 14.58
N GLY A 33 -7.47 0.75 15.42
CA GLY A 33 -7.24 1.14 16.81
C GLY A 33 -8.00 0.29 17.82
N ASP A 34 -7.64 0.42 19.10
CA ASP A 34 -8.17 -0.38 20.21
C ASP A 34 -9.32 0.31 21.01
N PRO A 35 -10.29 -0.45 21.57
CA PRO A 35 -10.69 -1.83 21.24
C PRO A 35 -11.96 -1.88 20.38
N ALA A 36 -12.04 -2.88 19.49
CA ALA A 36 -13.27 -3.23 18.78
C ALA A 36 -14.34 -3.66 19.79
N ARG A 37 -15.57 -3.14 19.69
CA ARG A 37 -16.70 -3.67 20.45
C ARG A 37 -17.44 -4.65 19.55
N THR A 38 -17.85 -5.78 20.13
CA THR A 38 -18.57 -6.90 19.49
C THR A 38 -19.46 -6.52 18.31
N GLY A 39 -19.24 -7.10 17.13
CA GLY A 39 -20.12 -6.88 15.98
C GLY A 39 -19.54 -7.29 14.63
N GLU A 40 -20.21 -6.81 13.58
CA GLU A 40 -19.74 -6.87 12.20
C GLU A 40 -19.22 -5.49 11.79
N GLN A 41 -17.95 -5.39 11.40
CA GLN A 41 -17.41 -4.19 10.79
C GLN A 41 -17.64 -4.25 9.27
N LYS A 42 -18.23 -3.20 8.70
CA LYS A 42 -18.43 -3.08 7.26
C LYS A 42 -17.40 -2.14 6.65
N THR A 43 -16.46 -2.69 5.88
CA THR A 43 -15.48 -1.92 5.12
C THR A 43 -15.97 -1.76 3.69
N THR A 44 -16.21 -0.52 3.27
CA THR A 44 -16.69 -0.17 1.93
C THR A 44 -15.64 0.61 1.17
N VAL A 45 -15.36 0.16 -0.06
CA VAL A 45 -14.45 0.79 -1.01
C VAL A 45 -15.25 1.18 -2.24
N LYS A 46 -15.32 2.48 -2.55
CA LYS A 46 -15.89 3.00 -3.79
C LYS A 46 -14.78 3.23 -4.79
N VAL A 47 -14.86 2.58 -5.95
CA VAL A 47 -13.88 2.68 -7.04
C VAL A 47 -14.57 3.23 -8.28
N SER A 48 -13.96 4.21 -8.94
CA SER A 48 -14.36 4.62 -10.29
C SER A 48 -13.32 4.17 -11.32
N TYR A 49 -13.77 3.93 -12.54
CA TYR A 49 -12.91 3.52 -13.66
C TYR A 49 -13.54 3.94 -14.99
N ILE A 50 -12.77 3.88 -16.07
CA ILE A 50 -13.26 4.06 -17.44
C ILE A 50 -13.37 2.69 -18.09
N ASP A 51 -14.55 2.34 -18.60
CA ASP A 51 -14.78 1.06 -19.27
C ASP A 51 -14.20 1.03 -20.70
N SER A 52 -14.31 -0.12 -21.37
CA SER A 52 -13.83 -0.32 -22.74
C SER A 52 -14.53 0.56 -23.79
N ASN A 53 -15.65 1.20 -23.45
CA ASN A 53 -16.37 2.14 -24.30
C ASN A 53 -16.02 3.61 -23.98
N GLY A 54 -15.05 3.85 -23.10
CA GLY A 54 -14.65 5.19 -22.67
C GLY A 54 -15.62 5.85 -21.69
N LYS A 55 -16.55 5.09 -21.08
CA LYS A 55 -17.51 5.65 -20.12
C LYS A 55 -17.01 5.49 -18.69
N LYS A 56 -17.20 6.54 -17.88
CA LYS A 56 -16.95 6.47 -16.43
C LYS A 56 -17.98 5.56 -15.77
N GLN A 57 -17.50 4.56 -15.07
CA GLN A 57 -18.28 3.64 -14.24
C GLN A 57 -17.87 3.81 -12.78
N GLU A 58 -18.78 3.45 -11.88
CA GLU A 58 -18.52 3.41 -10.45
C GLU A 58 -18.94 2.05 -9.88
N LYS A 59 -18.16 1.57 -8.91
CA LYS A 59 -18.42 0.30 -8.23
C LYS A 59 -18.18 0.46 -6.74
N THR A 60 -19.11 -0.05 -5.96
CA THR A 60 -19.02 -0.09 -4.50
C THR A 60 -18.80 -1.54 -4.08
N ILE A 61 -17.70 -1.79 -3.38
CA ILE A 61 -17.32 -3.11 -2.89
C ILE A 61 -17.39 -3.04 -1.36
N THR A 62 -18.16 -3.94 -0.75
CA THR A 62 -18.38 -3.95 0.71
C THR A 62 -18.00 -5.31 1.26
N ALA A 63 -17.11 -5.31 2.24
CA ALA A 63 -16.72 -6.48 3.02
C ALA A 63 -17.30 -6.36 4.44
N THR A 64 -17.91 -7.44 4.91
CA THR A 64 -18.45 -7.55 6.27
C THR A 64 -17.55 -8.50 7.06
N THR A 65 -16.95 -8.01 8.13
CA THR A 65 -15.96 -8.74 8.92
C THR A 65 -16.48 -8.93 10.35
N PRO A 66 -16.66 -10.18 10.83
CA PRO A 66 -17.02 -10.42 12.21
C PRO A 66 -15.80 -10.18 13.12
N LEU A 67 -15.98 -9.34 14.15
CA LEU A 67 -14.93 -8.97 15.11
C LEU A 67 -15.36 -9.29 16.55
N THR A 68 -14.36 -9.64 17.35
CA THR A 68 -14.49 -9.93 18.78
C THR A 68 -13.69 -8.93 19.62
N PRO A 69 -14.03 -8.72 20.90
CA PRO A 69 -13.32 -7.77 21.76
C PRO A 69 -11.86 -8.13 22.02
N ASP A 70 -11.50 -9.40 21.84
CA ASP A 70 -10.14 -9.90 22.01
C ASP A 70 -9.27 -9.68 20.75
N ASP A 71 -9.85 -9.18 19.66
CA ASP A 71 -9.10 -8.88 18.43
C ASP A 71 -8.24 -7.64 18.65
N THR A 72 -6.93 -7.86 18.73
CA THR A 72 -5.94 -6.78 18.68
C THR A 72 -6.04 -6.00 17.36
N PRO A 73 -5.51 -4.78 17.27
CA PRO A 73 -5.48 -4.02 16.02
C PRO A 73 -4.90 -4.80 14.83
N GLU A 74 -3.88 -5.62 15.06
CA GLU A 74 -3.24 -6.48 14.05
C GLU A 74 -4.15 -7.64 13.64
N THR A 75 -4.84 -8.26 14.60
CA THR A 75 -5.78 -9.35 14.33
C THR A 75 -6.99 -8.82 13.55
N LYS A 76 -7.49 -7.65 13.94
CA LYS A 76 -8.55 -6.93 13.22
C LYS A 76 -8.12 -6.60 11.80
N LEU A 77 -6.92 -6.06 11.60
CA LEU A 77 -6.36 -5.82 10.27
C LEU A 77 -6.36 -7.10 9.43
N ALA A 78 -5.83 -8.20 9.96
CA ALA A 78 -5.73 -9.45 9.21
C ALA A 78 -7.10 -9.95 8.74
N LYS A 79 -8.11 -9.96 9.64
CA LYS A 79 -9.48 -10.37 9.32
C LYS A 79 -10.15 -9.45 8.30
N VAL A 80 -10.04 -8.13 8.47
CA VAL A 80 -10.65 -7.15 7.57
C VAL A 80 -9.99 -7.20 6.19
N LYS A 81 -8.66 -7.34 6.15
CA LYS A 81 -7.90 -7.48 4.91
C LYS A 81 -8.31 -8.74 4.15
N GLU A 82 -8.35 -9.88 4.83
CA GLU A 82 -8.77 -11.17 4.23
C GLU A 82 -10.17 -11.05 3.60
N LYS A 83 -11.15 -10.53 4.36
CA LYS A 83 -12.52 -10.37 3.86
C LYS A 83 -12.62 -9.35 2.72
N LEU A 84 -11.85 -8.26 2.77
CA LEU A 84 -11.82 -7.29 1.69
C LEU A 84 -11.18 -7.86 0.42
N ASP A 85 -10.09 -8.63 0.55
CA ASP A 85 -9.45 -9.31 -0.57
C ASP A 85 -10.37 -10.37 -1.19
N GLU A 86 -11.13 -11.13 -0.39
CA GLU A 86 -12.17 -12.03 -0.89
C GLU A 86 -13.21 -11.28 -1.74
N GLU A 87 -13.75 -10.17 -1.25
CA GLU A 87 -14.74 -9.37 -1.98
C GLU A 87 -14.17 -8.72 -3.23
N LEU A 88 -12.97 -8.14 -3.17
CA LEU A 88 -12.27 -7.55 -4.32
C LEU A 88 -12.04 -8.58 -5.44
N ASN A 89 -11.82 -9.84 -5.07
CA ASN A 89 -11.54 -10.91 -6.01
C ASN A 89 -12.77 -11.63 -6.56
N LYS A 90 -13.99 -11.31 -6.11
CA LYS A 90 -15.22 -11.86 -6.72
C LYS A 90 -15.38 -11.40 -8.17
N ASP A 91 -15.84 -12.29 -9.03
CA ASP A 91 -16.06 -11.99 -10.45
C ASP A 91 -17.05 -10.83 -10.66
N SER A 92 -18.05 -10.73 -9.80
CA SER A 92 -19.00 -9.61 -9.80
C SER A 92 -18.34 -8.26 -9.52
N ASN A 93 -17.15 -8.25 -8.89
CA ASN A 93 -16.38 -7.07 -8.51
C ASN A 93 -15.21 -6.77 -9.47
N LYS A 94 -14.83 -7.75 -10.29
CA LYS A 94 -13.87 -7.60 -11.39
C LYS A 94 -14.47 -6.95 -12.64
N VAL A 95 -13.60 -6.50 -13.55
CA VAL A 95 -13.94 -6.07 -14.92
C VAL A 95 -13.10 -6.91 -15.87
N ASN A 96 -13.77 -7.73 -16.69
CA ASN A 96 -13.11 -8.69 -17.58
C ASN A 96 -12.08 -9.58 -16.85
N GLY A 97 -12.42 -10.04 -15.65
CA GLY A 97 -11.55 -10.87 -14.81
C GLY A 97 -10.43 -10.12 -14.07
N GLN A 98 -10.25 -8.83 -14.32
CA GLN A 98 -9.24 -8.00 -13.66
C GLN A 98 -9.82 -7.30 -12.42
N PRO A 99 -9.12 -7.29 -11.27
CA PRO A 99 -9.53 -6.56 -10.08
C PRO A 99 -9.41 -5.05 -10.31
N LEU A 100 -10.24 -4.27 -9.62
CA LEU A 100 -10.24 -2.80 -9.71
C LEU A 100 -9.40 -2.13 -8.61
N ALA A 101 -9.08 -2.87 -7.55
CA ALA A 101 -8.30 -2.41 -6.42
C ALA A 101 -7.55 -3.59 -5.78
N SER A 102 -6.54 -3.28 -4.98
CA SER A 102 -5.79 -4.25 -4.19
C SER A 102 -5.53 -3.70 -2.79
N THR A 103 -5.31 -4.60 -1.84
CA THR A 103 -4.93 -4.23 -0.47
C THR A 103 -3.48 -4.62 -0.19
N VAL A 104 -2.79 -3.76 0.55
CA VAL A 104 -1.48 -4.03 1.14
C VAL A 104 -1.61 -3.69 2.62
N GLY A 105 -0.96 -4.45 3.52
CA GLY A 105 -1.13 -4.17 4.94
C GLY A 105 -0.27 -5.04 5.82
N GLY A 106 0.31 -4.40 6.84
CA GLY A 106 1.12 -5.00 7.88
C GLY A 106 0.87 -4.28 9.21
N GLY A 107 1.26 -4.91 10.32
CA GLY A 107 0.98 -4.38 11.65
C GLY A 107 -0.52 -4.09 11.83
N ASN A 108 -0.85 -2.84 12.18
CA ASN A 108 -2.24 -2.37 12.34
C ASN A 108 -2.71 -1.42 11.23
N GLY A 109 -1.96 -1.28 10.13
CA GLY A 109 -2.27 -0.37 9.02
C GLY A 109 -2.52 -1.09 7.69
N MET A 110 -3.65 -0.81 7.05
CA MET A 110 -3.99 -1.31 5.71
C MET A 110 -4.10 -0.14 4.72
N ILE A 111 -3.60 -0.35 3.50
CA ILE A 111 -3.77 0.56 2.37
C ILE A 111 -4.62 -0.14 1.31
N VAL A 112 -5.57 0.60 0.74
CA VAL A 112 -6.31 0.19 -0.46
C VAL A 112 -5.86 1.05 -1.62
N THR A 113 -5.39 0.41 -2.67
CA THR A 113 -4.87 1.06 -3.87
C THR A 113 -5.68 0.67 -5.10
N PRO A 114 -5.83 1.57 -6.08
CA PRO A 114 -6.45 1.20 -7.35
C PRO A 114 -5.55 0.24 -8.12
N ALA A 115 -6.15 -0.69 -8.84
CA ALA A 115 -5.41 -1.58 -9.71
C ALA A 115 -4.77 -0.80 -10.87
N PRO A 116 -3.58 -1.19 -11.34
CA PRO A 116 -2.94 -0.57 -12.49
C PRO A 116 -3.78 -0.79 -13.75
N ASP A 117 -3.59 0.07 -14.75
CA ASP A 117 -4.24 -0.11 -16.04
C ASP A 117 -3.83 -1.48 -16.64
N PRO A 118 -4.79 -2.35 -16.97
CA PRO A 118 -4.52 -3.64 -17.56
C PRO A 118 -3.87 -3.48 -18.94
N GLN A 119 -2.87 -4.33 -19.23
CA GLN A 119 -2.13 -4.26 -20.50
C GLN A 119 -3.01 -4.49 -21.74
N GLN A 120 -4.14 -5.21 -21.63
CA GLN A 120 -5.09 -5.45 -22.72
C GLN A 120 -6.54 -5.60 -22.23
N GLY A 121 -7.49 -5.03 -22.99
CA GLY A 121 -8.90 -5.44 -23.00
C GLY A 121 -9.75 -5.18 -21.75
N GLY A 122 -9.36 -4.24 -20.89
CA GLY A 122 -10.02 -3.99 -19.59
C GLY A 122 -10.55 -2.57 -19.40
N PHE A 123 -10.47 -2.12 -18.14
CA PHE A 123 -10.74 -0.75 -17.72
C PHE A 123 -9.49 0.13 -17.87
N THR A 124 -9.62 1.44 -17.66
CA THR A 124 -8.48 2.34 -17.45
C THR A 124 -8.78 3.32 -16.33
N SER A 125 -7.75 3.98 -15.80
CA SER A 125 -7.85 5.07 -14.82
C SER A 125 -8.67 4.69 -13.58
N ALA A 126 -8.44 3.50 -13.02
CA ALA A 126 -9.06 3.12 -11.76
C ALA A 126 -8.65 4.08 -10.64
N LYS A 127 -9.62 4.48 -9.81
CA LYS A 127 -9.41 5.42 -8.71
C LYS A 127 -10.25 5.02 -7.51
N ILE A 128 -9.63 4.97 -6.33
CA ILE A 128 -10.38 4.87 -5.08
C ILE A 128 -10.99 6.24 -4.79
N GLU A 129 -12.31 6.33 -4.79
CA GLU A 129 -13.04 7.58 -4.55
C GLU A 129 -13.32 7.76 -3.05
N LYS A 130 -13.58 6.66 -2.35
CA LYS A 130 -13.87 6.67 -0.92
C LYS A 130 -13.57 5.33 -0.27
N ILE A 131 -13.03 5.38 0.94
CA ILE A 131 -12.98 4.26 1.88
C ILE A 131 -13.81 4.68 3.09
N SER A 132 -14.67 3.79 3.57
CA SER A 132 -15.40 3.99 4.83
C SER A 132 -15.52 2.69 5.58
N THR A 133 -15.32 2.74 6.89
CA THR A 133 -15.74 1.68 7.79
C THR A 133 -16.99 2.16 8.51
N ASP A 134 -18.00 1.30 8.59
CA ASP A 134 -19.17 1.51 9.42
C ASP A 134 -19.19 0.39 10.47
N ASP A 135 -19.03 0.80 11.72
CA ASP A 135 -19.33 -0.05 12.87
C ASP A 135 -20.54 0.56 13.58
N THR A 136 -21.69 -0.05 13.32
CA THR A 136 -23.01 0.44 13.73
C THR A 136 -23.23 0.57 15.25
N LYS A 137 -22.23 0.37 16.13
CA LYS A 137 -22.48 0.31 17.58
C LYS A 137 -21.49 0.98 18.56
N THR A 138 -20.33 1.53 18.17
CA THR A 138 -19.20 1.43 19.14
C THR A 138 -18.30 2.65 19.37
N GLY A 139 -18.21 3.62 18.46
CA GLY A 139 -17.27 4.74 18.62
C GLY A 139 -15.81 4.35 18.43
N GLU A 140 -15.54 3.50 17.41
CA GLU A 140 -14.19 3.06 17.03
C GLU A 140 -13.19 4.22 16.83
N LYS A 141 -11.93 3.94 17.13
CA LYS A 141 -10.79 4.85 16.93
C LYS A 141 -10.05 4.62 15.61
N ASP A 142 -10.64 3.85 14.70
CA ASP A 142 -10.02 3.60 13.40
C ASP A 142 -9.85 4.93 12.66
N VAL A 143 -8.65 5.20 12.18
CA VAL A 143 -8.36 6.42 11.44
C VAL A 143 -8.38 6.09 9.96
N ILE A 144 -9.34 6.67 9.24
CA ILE A 144 -9.45 6.53 7.79
C ILE A 144 -8.83 7.75 7.13
N THR A 145 -7.79 7.53 6.32
CA THR A 145 -7.25 8.57 5.46
C THR A 145 -7.98 8.53 4.12
N SER A 146 -8.59 9.67 3.75
CA SER A 146 -9.32 9.78 2.49
C SER A 146 -8.41 9.53 1.29
N PRO A 147 -8.92 8.89 0.21
CA PRO A 147 -8.12 8.68 -0.98
C PRO A 147 -7.59 10.00 -1.55
N SER A 148 -6.29 10.10 -1.67
CA SER A 148 -5.61 11.26 -2.27
C SER A 148 -4.59 10.75 -3.27
N MET A 149 -4.21 11.58 -4.25
CA MET A 149 -3.00 11.28 -5.02
C MET A 149 -1.85 11.29 -4.01
N PRO A 150 -1.21 10.14 -3.79
CA PRO A 150 -0.13 10.10 -2.83
C PRO A 150 0.98 11.01 -3.38
N ALA A 151 1.49 11.90 -2.53
CA ALA A 151 2.68 12.69 -2.81
C ALA A 151 3.82 12.21 -1.93
N LEU A 152 3.51 11.77 -0.71
CA LEU A 152 4.50 11.31 0.24
C LEU A 152 3.87 10.41 1.29
N ALA A 153 4.55 9.34 1.68
CA ALA A 153 4.19 8.56 2.84
C ALA A 153 5.20 8.77 3.96
N GLN A 154 4.68 8.84 5.17
CA GLN A 154 5.41 9.04 6.40
C GLN A 154 5.34 7.75 7.22
N VAL A 155 6.49 7.14 7.48
CA VAL A 155 6.63 5.95 8.30
C VAL A 155 7.23 6.36 9.66
N GLU A 156 6.50 6.06 10.73
CA GLU A 156 6.92 6.33 12.11
C GLU A 156 7.14 5.00 12.85
N CYS A 157 8.22 4.95 13.63
CA CYS A 157 8.48 3.87 14.57
C CYS A 157 8.26 4.40 16.00
N LEU A 158 7.21 3.92 16.66
CA LEU A 158 6.79 4.35 17.99
C LEU A 158 7.13 3.28 19.03
N GLY A 159 7.57 3.70 20.22
CA GLY A 159 8.01 2.78 21.27
C GLY A 159 9.50 2.45 21.22
N ASP A 160 9.87 1.40 21.96
CA ASP A 160 11.25 0.96 22.15
C ASP A 160 11.51 -0.32 21.37
N ILE A 161 12.69 -0.43 20.74
CA ILE A 161 13.09 -1.65 20.05
C ILE A 161 13.58 -2.64 21.11
N THR A 162 12.71 -3.55 21.52
CA THR A 162 13.02 -4.55 22.56
C THR A 162 13.90 -5.67 22.02
N GLY A 163 13.76 -6.00 20.74
CA GLY A 163 14.42 -7.13 20.10
C GLY A 163 13.78 -8.47 20.49
N SER A 164 14.18 -9.54 19.81
CA SER A 164 13.73 -10.89 20.13
C SER A 164 14.07 -11.28 21.58
N ASP A 165 13.07 -11.71 22.34
CA ASP A 165 13.20 -12.26 23.71
C ASP A 165 13.46 -13.78 23.72
N GLY A 166 13.64 -14.40 22.56
CA GLY A 166 14.09 -15.80 22.44
C GLY A 166 13.20 -16.75 21.64
N SER A 167 12.17 -16.26 20.94
CA SER A 167 11.23 -17.12 20.17
C SER A 167 11.34 -17.03 18.63
N GLY A 168 12.10 -16.07 18.11
CA GLY A 168 12.29 -15.84 16.67
C GLY A 168 12.79 -14.43 16.39
N ALA A 169 13.45 -14.16 15.26
CA ALA A 169 13.93 -12.83 14.94
C ALA A 169 12.74 -11.85 14.82
N SER A 170 12.66 -10.86 15.72
CA SER A 170 11.71 -9.75 15.57
C SER A 170 12.08 -8.95 14.33
N VAL A 171 11.10 -8.50 13.56
CA VAL A 171 11.31 -7.79 12.30
C VAL A 171 10.48 -6.53 12.23
N PHE A 172 10.97 -5.57 11.46
CA PHE A 172 10.20 -4.43 10.98
C PHE A 172 10.15 -4.48 9.47
N GLU A 173 8.97 -4.28 8.91
CA GLU A 173 8.71 -4.45 7.49
C GLU A 173 8.05 -3.21 6.91
N ILE A 174 8.47 -2.84 5.71
CA ILE A 174 7.76 -1.90 4.86
C ILE A 174 7.36 -2.64 3.60
N GLU A 175 6.06 -2.74 3.37
CA GLU A 175 5.49 -3.36 2.19
C GLU A 175 5.15 -2.29 1.16
N THR A 176 5.66 -2.42 -0.06
CA THR A 176 5.29 -1.55 -1.17
C THR A 176 4.85 -2.37 -2.38
N ASN A 177 4.34 -1.72 -3.42
CA ASN A 177 4.13 -2.36 -4.72
C ASN A 177 5.42 -2.81 -5.41
N LEU A 178 6.61 -2.37 -4.95
CA LEU A 178 7.91 -2.79 -5.48
C LEU A 178 8.45 -4.04 -4.78
N GLY A 179 7.85 -4.41 -3.64
CA GLY A 179 8.28 -5.51 -2.79
C GLY A 179 8.26 -5.11 -1.32
N THR A 180 8.64 -6.07 -0.48
CA THR A 180 8.76 -5.89 0.96
C THR A 180 10.22 -5.68 1.34
N VAL A 181 10.49 -4.69 2.17
CA VAL A 181 11.78 -4.47 2.83
C VAL A 181 11.64 -4.89 4.28
N THR A 182 12.38 -5.93 4.68
CA THR A 182 12.38 -6.48 6.03
C THR A 182 13.71 -6.20 6.70
N VAL A 183 13.67 -5.66 7.92
CA VAL A 183 14.85 -5.44 8.78
C VAL A 183 14.69 -6.23 10.06
N ASN A 184 15.67 -7.11 10.34
CA ASN A 184 15.73 -7.82 11.61
C ASN A 184 16.08 -6.85 12.75
N LEU A 185 15.29 -6.89 13.81
CA LEU A 185 15.44 -6.06 15.00
C LEU A 185 16.33 -6.78 16.02
N THR A 186 17.25 -6.03 16.61
CA THR A 186 18.14 -6.51 17.67
C THR A 186 17.95 -5.66 18.91
N ALA A 187 18.05 -6.27 20.10
CA ALA A 187 17.96 -5.56 21.36
C ALA A 187 18.92 -4.35 21.40
N GLY A 188 18.42 -3.17 21.76
CA GLY A 188 19.20 -1.94 21.82
C GLY A 188 19.52 -1.31 20.46
N MET A 189 18.94 -1.81 19.35
CA MET A 189 18.99 -1.11 18.07
C MET A 189 18.39 0.29 18.22
N ARG A 190 19.05 1.29 17.64
CA ARG A 190 18.56 2.68 17.67
C ARG A 190 17.62 2.92 16.50
N ARG A 191 16.51 3.61 16.74
CA ARG A 191 15.53 3.98 15.68
C ARG A 191 16.16 4.61 14.43
N PRO A 192 17.13 5.55 14.51
CA PRO A 192 17.82 6.04 13.31
C PRO A 192 18.51 4.97 12.47
N VAL A 193 19.04 3.91 13.10
CA VAL A 193 19.70 2.80 12.41
C VAL A 193 18.67 1.98 11.64
N LEU A 194 17.55 1.66 12.30
CA LEU A 194 16.41 0.98 11.68
C LEU A 194 15.89 1.76 10.46
N LEU A 195 15.57 3.05 10.64
CA LEU A 195 14.98 3.88 9.57
C LEU A 195 15.93 4.02 8.38
N ARG A 196 17.25 4.10 8.60
CA ARG A 196 18.24 4.13 7.52
C ARG A 196 18.39 2.79 6.80
N ALA A 197 18.28 1.67 7.52
CA ALA A 197 18.30 0.35 6.91
C ALA A 197 17.06 0.15 6.00
N LEU A 198 15.89 0.57 6.49
CA LEU A 198 14.64 0.57 5.71
C LEU A 198 14.75 1.47 4.47
N ALA A 199 15.26 2.69 4.63
CA ALA A 199 15.48 3.61 3.52
C ALA A 199 16.39 3.01 2.45
N SER A 200 17.54 2.45 2.85
CA SER A 200 18.49 1.84 1.92
C SER A 200 17.89 0.63 1.18
N GLY A 201 17.06 -0.18 1.84
CA GLY A 201 16.36 -1.29 1.21
C GLY A 201 15.33 -0.81 0.17
N LEU A 202 14.58 0.24 0.47
CA LEU A 202 13.60 0.83 -0.44
C LEU A 202 14.28 1.50 -1.64
N GLU A 203 15.38 2.22 -1.43
CA GLU A 203 16.19 2.80 -2.51
C GLU A 203 16.75 1.73 -3.44
N ALA A 204 17.18 0.58 -2.90
CA ALA A 204 17.63 -0.56 -3.70
C ALA A 204 16.51 -1.15 -4.57
N GLN A 205 15.25 -1.00 -4.18
CA GLN A 205 14.06 -1.36 -4.97
C GLN A 205 13.64 -0.28 -5.97
N GLY A 206 14.30 0.89 -5.98
CA GLY A 206 13.99 2.01 -6.87
C GLY A 206 13.02 3.04 -6.28
N ALA A 207 12.69 2.96 -4.99
CA ALA A 207 11.91 3.99 -4.31
C ALA A 207 12.77 5.23 -4.02
N THR A 208 12.15 6.40 -4.01
CA THR A 208 12.76 7.63 -3.49
C THR A 208 12.36 7.81 -2.04
N CYS A 209 13.31 7.89 -1.12
CA CYS A 209 13.02 8.05 0.29
C CYS A 209 14.06 8.93 1.01
N TRP A 210 13.73 9.41 2.20
CA TRP A 210 14.68 10.09 3.07
C TRP A 210 14.30 9.92 4.54
N VAL A 211 15.30 9.96 5.42
CA VAL A 211 15.10 9.85 6.87
C VAL A 211 15.22 11.22 7.51
N ASP A 212 14.19 11.64 8.22
CA ASP A 212 14.24 12.78 9.14
C ASP A 212 14.66 12.27 10.52
N THR A 213 15.93 12.54 10.85
CA THR A 213 16.52 12.08 12.11
C THR A 213 16.11 12.91 13.32
N ASP A 214 15.46 14.06 13.16
CA ASP A 214 15.00 14.87 14.28
C ASP A 214 13.62 14.41 14.73
N ARG A 215 12.75 14.13 13.76
CA ARG A 215 11.40 13.61 14.02
C ARG A 215 11.35 12.09 14.16
N MET A 216 12.42 11.37 13.82
CA MET A 216 12.50 9.90 13.79
C MET A 216 11.48 9.29 12.83
N VAL A 217 11.50 9.78 11.59
CA VAL A 217 10.52 9.46 10.56
C VAL A 217 11.22 9.09 9.26
N LEU A 218 10.71 8.08 8.57
CA LEU A 218 11.10 7.76 7.19
C LEU A 218 10.02 8.29 6.24
N PHE A 219 10.43 9.08 5.27
CA PHE A 219 9.58 9.56 4.21
C PHE A 219 9.83 8.76 2.95
N VAL A 220 8.77 8.23 2.34
CA VAL A 220 8.82 7.46 1.09
C VAL A 220 7.95 8.17 0.07
N TYR A 221 8.54 8.58 -1.04
CA TYR A 221 7.81 9.22 -2.12
C TYR A 221 6.90 8.20 -2.80
N VAL A 222 5.60 8.46 -2.72
CA VAL A 222 4.55 7.64 -3.35
C VAL A 222 3.91 8.55 -4.39
N SER A 223 3.80 8.13 -5.64
CA SER A 223 3.72 9.08 -6.76
C SER A 223 2.33 9.47 -7.23
N GLY A 224 2.26 10.72 -7.71
CA GLY A 224 1.40 11.14 -8.82
C GLY A 224 2.18 11.67 -10.04
N GLY A 225 3.51 11.48 -10.11
CA GLY A 225 4.34 12.09 -11.18
C GLY A 225 5.71 11.48 -11.48
N GLU A 226 6.52 11.05 -10.49
CA GLU A 226 7.92 10.65 -10.76
C GLU A 226 8.46 9.46 -9.93
N GLY A 227 7.72 8.97 -8.92
CA GLY A 227 8.13 7.87 -8.05
C GLY A 227 7.57 6.51 -8.46
N GLN A 228 8.28 5.43 -8.13
CA GLN A 228 7.86 4.06 -8.44
C GLN A 228 6.87 3.45 -7.41
N VAL A 229 6.75 4.05 -6.23
CA VAL A 229 5.88 3.53 -5.15
C VAL A 229 4.44 4.06 -5.31
N SER A 230 3.46 3.17 -5.22
CA SER A 230 2.02 3.42 -5.35
C SER A 230 1.19 3.00 -4.13
N ALA A 231 1.77 2.16 -3.29
CA ALA A 231 1.19 1.60 -2.08
C ALA A 231 2.30 1.47 -1.02
N ILE A 232 1.98 1.66 0.27
CA ILE A 232 2.94 1.49 1.36
C ILE A 232 2.28 1.05 2.67
N GLY A 233 2.50 -0.20 3.07
CA GLY A 233 2.17 -0.72 4.41
C GLY A 233 3.41 -0.77 5.29
N VAL A 234 3.22 -0.81 6.62
CA VAL A 234 4.32 -0.99 7.58
C VAL A 234 3.90 -1.92 8.69
N GLY A 235 4.82 -2.75 9.17
CA GLY A 235 4.56 -3.71 10.25
C GLY A 235 5.77 -3.90 11.14
N SER A 236 5.53 -4.35 12.37
CA SER A 236 6.56 -4.76 13.33
C SER A 236 6.07 -6.01 14.04
N THR A 237 6.94 -7.01 14.23
CA THR A 237 6.68 -8.18 15.08
C THR A 237 7.27 -8.04 16.48
N ASP A 238 7.89 -6.89 16.79
CA ASP A 238 8.42 -6.56 18.10
C ASP A 238 7.32 -5.99 19.01
N GLU A 239 7.16 -6.57 20.19
CA GLU A 239 6.09 -6.21 21.13
C GLU A 239 6.21 -4.79 21.70
N GLY A 240 7.44 -4.25 21.76
CA GLY A 240 7.72 -2.90 22.25
C GLY A 240 7.66 -1.82 21.17
N LEU A 241 7.60 -2.21 19.90
CA LEU A 241 7.74 -1.31 18.76
C LEU A 241 6.51 -1.38 17.84
N THR A 242 5.78 -0.27 17.78
CA THR A 242 4.65 -0.10 16.86
C THR A 242 5.09 0.63 15.59
N ALA A 243 4.61 0.17 14.44
CA ALA A 243 4.82 0.81 13.15
C ALA A 243 3.58 1.63 12.77
N ARG A 244 3.78 2.83 12.23
CA ARG A 244 2.68 3.67 11.70
C ARG A 244 3.02 4.21 10.33
N VAL A 245 2.05 4.21 9.42
CA VAL A 245 2.15 4.91 8.15
C VAL A 245 1.07 5.96 8.00
N GLY A 246 1.44 7.16 7.56
CA GLY A 246 0.54 8.24 7.20
C GLY A 246 0.81 8.70 5.77
N VAL A 247 -0.22 8.79 4.94
CA VAL A 247 -0.07 9.35 3.59
C VAL A 247 -0.28 10.86 3.66
N LEU A 248 0.78 11.61 3.37
CA LEU A 248 0.75 13.05 3.23
C LEU A 248 0.31 13.38 1.80
N SER A 249 -0.89 13.91 1.68
CA SER A 249 -1.34 14.50 0.43
C SER A 249 -0.66 15.85 0.23
N GLY A 250 -0.12 16.08 -0.97
CA GLY A 250 0.20 17.43 -1.40
C GLY A 250 -1.12 18.18 -1.56
N SER A 251 -1.59 18.87 -0.52
CA SER A 251 -2.58 19.92 -0.72
C SER A 251 -1.90 20.97 -1.59
N GLY A 252 -2.40 21.14 -2.81
CA GLY A 252 -1.84 22.07 -3.79
C GLY A 252 -1.56 23.44 -3.17
N ILE A 253 -0.34 23.91 -3.38
CA ILE A 253 -0.03 25.34 -3.44
C ILE A 253 -0.25 25.76 -4.89
#